data_AF-A0A0S8C3W3-F1
#
_entry.id   AF-A0A0S8C3W3-F1
#
_cell.length_a   1.000
_cell.length_b   1.000
_cell.length_c   1.000
_cell.angle_alpha   90.00
_cell.angle_beta   90.00
_cell.angle_gamma   90.00
#
_symmetry.space_group_name_H-M   'P 1'
#
loop_
_entity.id
_entity.type
_entity.pdbx_description
1 polymer ?
#
loop_
_entity_poly.entity_id
_entity_poly.type
_entity_poly.pdbx_seq_one_letter_code
_entity_poly.pdbx_strand_id
1 'polypeptide(L)'
;MSEQGGGLELAMGTTELLSAVRFQEELRRVARFRPGLPVGDPLAAAVRRIEQNPAFTQSRLLTRILAALIYQEGEFRRAEIAALDADALAMVISLMDAHAAGTSTRDEWVCAIDAARAAQLGAGG
;
A
#
# COMPACT_ATOMS: atom_id res chain seq x y z
N MET A 1 32.80 -9.12 38.91
CA MET A 1 32.91 -8.10 37.85
C MET A 1 32.32 -8.71 36.60
N SER A 2 31.04 -8.42 36.35
CA SER A 2 30.31 -8.94 35.19
C SER A 2 30.20 -7.83 34.17
N GLU A 3 31.10 -7.85 33.19
CA GLU A 3 30.99 -7.04 31.98
C GLU A 3 30.10 -7.80 31.00
N GLN A 4 28.78 -7.56 31.07
CA GLN A 4 27.88 -7.90 29.97
C GLN A 4 27.78 -6.70 29.05
N GLY A 5 28.77 -6.59 28.16
CA GLY A 5 28.60 -5.93 26.88
C GLY A 5 27.81 -6.87 25.96
N GLY A 6 26.54 -6.56 25.76
CA GLY A 6 25.71 -7.12 24.70
C GLY A 6 25.05 -5.95 24.00
N GLY A 7 25.54 -5.64 22.80
CA GLY A 7 25.32 -4.37 22.11
C GLY A 7 23.85 -3.96 22.08
N LEU A 8 23.61 -2.67 22.36
CA LEU A 8 22.38 -2.02 21.97
C LEU A 8 22.10 -2.34 20.50
N GLU A 9 21.03 -3.10 20.30
CA GLU A 9 20.38 -3.47 19.05
C GLU A 9 19.85 -2.20 18.37
N LEU A 10 20.77 -1.34 17.93
CA LEU A 10 20.53 -0.23 17.03
C LEU A 10 20.73 -0.73 15.58
N ALA A 11 20.01 -1.79 15.22
CA ALA A 11 19.68 -2.05 13.82
C ALA A 11 18.55 -1.10 13.40
N MET A 12 18.84 0.21 13.43
CA MET A 12 17.97 1.22 12.88
C MET A 12 17.93 1.06 11.35
N GLY A 13 16.88 0.41 10.85
CA GLY A 13 16.25 0.78 9.57
C GLY A 13 16.71 0.11 8.28
N THR A 14 17.13 -1.16 8.27
CA THR A 14 17.53 -1.84 7.02
C THR A 14 16.59 -3.00 6.63
N THR A 15 15.69 -2.70 5.68
CA THR A 15 15.03 -3.67 4.78
C THR A 15 14.18 -4.78 5.40
N GLU A 16 13.35 -4.47 6.40
CA GLU A 16 12.27 -5.39 6.77
C GLU A 16 11.24 -5.47 5.61
N LEU A 17 11.29 -6.59 4.87
CA LEU A 17 10.32 -6.94 3.84
C LEU A 17 9.16 -7.70 4.49
N LEU A 18 7.96 -7.20 4.25
CA LEU A 18 6.70 -7.73 4.75
C LEU A 18 5.98 -8.41 3.59
N SER A 19 5.45 -9.61 3.81
CA SER A 19 4.48 -10.21 2.90
C SER A 19 3.23 -9.34 2.79
N ALA A 20 2.46 -9.48 1.71
CA ALA A 20 1.19 -8.76 1.51
C ALA A 20 0.27 -8.77 2.74
N VAL A 21 0.09 -9.94 3.38
CA VAL A 21 -0.74 -10.08 4.60
C VAL A 21 -0.18 -9.25 5.77
N ARG A 22 1.12 -9.37 6.05
CA ARG A 22 1.79 -8.61 7.12
C ARG A 22 1.75 -7.10 6.88
N PHE A 23 1.93 -6.69 5.63
CA PHE A 23 1.84 -5.30 5.23
C PHE A 23 0.44 -4.73 5.48
N GLN A 24 -0.61 -5.48 5.13
CA GLN A 24 -2.00 -5.12 5.40
C GLN A 24 -2.30 -5.00 6.90
N GLU A 25 -1.79 -5.92 7.73
CA GLU A 25 -1.94 -5.83 9.19
C GLU A 25 -1.31 -4.55 9.75
N GLU A 26 -0.08 -4.22 9.34
CA GLU A 26 0.61 -3.02 9.80
C GLU A 26 -0.05 -1.74 9.27
N LEU A 27 -0.59 -1.72 8.05
CA LEU A 27 -1.39 -0.60 7.54
C LEU A 27 -2.60 -0.33 8.44
N ARG A 28 -3.37 -1.36 8.80
CA ARG A 28 -4.50 -1.23 9.73
C ARG A 28 -4.07 -0.71 11.09
N ARG A 29 -2.90 -1.17 11.57
CA ARG A 29 -2.33 -0.71 12.84
C ARG A 29 -2.00 0.77 12.81
N VAL A 30 -1.34 1.26 11.76
CA VAL A 30 -0.97 2.68 11.62
C VAL A 30 -2.21 3.55 11.43
N ALA A 31 -3.16 3.11 10.61
CA ALA A 31 -4.40 3.85 10.35
C ALA A 31 -5.24 4.09 11.60
N ARG A 32 -5.20 3.17 12.58
CA ARG A 32 -5.85 3.35 13.89
C ARG A 32 -5.41 4.63 14.61
N PHE A 33 -4.17 5.06 14.40
CA PHE A 33 -3.61 6.27 15.02
C PHE A 33 -3.64 7.49 14.10
N ARG A 34 -4.06 7.32 12.84
CA ARG A 34 -4.17 8.38 11.81
C ARG A 34 -5.54 8.27 11.13
N PRO A 35 -6.62 8.69 11.82
CA PRO A 35 -7.94 8.65 11.22
C PRO A 35 -8.00 9.57 10.01
N GLY A 36 -8.26 8.99 8.84
CA GLY A 36 -8.55 9.72 7.61
C GLY A 36 -10.03 9.65 7.27
N LEU A 37 -10.50 10.52 6.37
CA LEU A 37 -11.85 10.40 5.85
C LEU A 37 -11.92 9.18 4.91
N PRO A 38 -12.95 8.32 5.05
CA PRO A 38 -13.15 7.21 4.13
C PRO A 38 -13.38 7.74 2.72
N VAL A 39 -12.78 7.06 1.74
CA VAL A 39 -12.97 7.39 0.33
C VAL A 39 -14.21 6.65 -0.17
N GLY A 40 -15.18 7.40 -0.74
CA GLY A 40 -16.46 6.83 -1.16
C GLY A 40 -16.34 5.77 -2.25
N ASP A 41 -15.52 6.04 -3.27
CA ASP A 41 -15.22 5.09 -4.34
C ASP A 41 -13.70 4.84 -4.41
N PRO A 42 -13.17 3.97 -3.54
CA PRO A 42 -11.73 3.86 -3.32
C PRO A 42 -11.00 3.27 -4.52
N LEU A 43 -11.64 2.36 -5.26
CA LEU A 43 -11.05 1.74 -6.45
C LEU A 43 -10.90 2.75 -7.58
N ALA A 44 -11.96 3.48 -7.93
CA ALA A 44 -11.89 4.52 -8.95
C ALA A 44 -10.96 5.67 -8.54
N ALA A 45 -10.98 6.08 -7.27
CA ALA A 45 -10.09 7.13 -6.77
C ALA A 45 -8.61 6.72 -6.85
N ALA A 46 -8.27 5.46 -6.55
CA ALA A 46 -6.91 4.96 -6.64
C ALA A 46 -6.40 4.95 -8.08
N VAL A 47 -7.20 4.44 -9.03
CA VAL A 47 -6.86 4.47 -10.46
C VAL A 47 -6.63 5.89 -10.93
N ARG A 48 -7.58 6.79 -10.64
CA ARG A 48 -7.48 8.20 -11.03
C ARG A 48 -6.23 8.88 -10.47
N ARG A 49 -5.84 8.57 -9.22
CA ARG A 49 -4.61 9.10 -8.62
C ARG A 49 -3.36 8.62 -9.36
N ILE A 50 -3.34 7.35 -9.75
CA ILE A 50 -2.24 6.76 -10.51
C ILE A 50 -2.15 7.39 -11.90
N GLU A 51 -3.28 7.57 -12.59
CA GLU A 51 -3.34 8.21 -13.91
C GLU A 51 -2.88 9.67 -13.89
N GLN A 52 -3.14 10.39 -12.80
CA GLN A 52 -2.68 11.78 -12.64
C GLN A 52 -1.17 11.89 -12.44
N ASN A 53 -0.56 10.92 -11.74
CA ASN A 53 0.86 10.96 -11.38
C ASN A 53 1.55 9.60 -11.63
N PRO A 54 1.55 9.07 -12.87
CA PRO A 54 1.94 7.69 -13.13
C PRO A 54 3.44 7.42 -12.89
N ALA A 55 4.31 8.42 -13.07
CA ALA A 55 5.74 8.28 -12.84
C ALA A 55 6.14 8.25 -11.34
N PHE A 56 5.24 8.64 -10.44
CA PHE A 56 5.56 8.80 -9.01
C PHE A 56 5.70 7.45 -8.32
N THR A 57 6.67 7.35 -7.41
CA THR A 57 6.90 6.14 -6.58
C THR A 57 5.65 5.73 -5.80
N GLN A 58 4.87 6.71 -5.32
CA GLN A 58 3.61 6.46 -4.61
C GLN A 58 2.56 5.78 -5.49
N SER A 59 2.46 6.14 -6.77
CA SER A 59 1.54 5.50 -7.73
C SER A 59 1.95 4.05 -8.00
N ARG A 60 3.25 3.78 -8.12
CA ARG A 60 3.80 2.42 -8.25
C ARG A 60 3.48 1.58 -7.03
N LEU A 61 3.66 2.14 -5.83
CA LEU A 61 3.29 1.49 -4.58
C LEU A 61 1.79 1.18 -4.55
N LEU A 62 0.93 2.14 -4.90
CA LEU A 62 -0.52 1.95 -4.89
C LEU A 62 -0.95 0.84 -5.86
N THR A 63 -0.34 0.76 -7.05
CA THR A 63 -0.59 -0.33 -8.02
C THR A 63 -0.20 -1.70 -7.46
N ARG A 64 0.93 -1.78 -6.76
CA ARG A 64 1.38 -3.02 -6.10
C ARG A 64 0.43 -3.42 -4.98
N ILE A 65 -0.10 -2.45 -4.22
CA ILE A 65 -1.11 -2.70 -3.19
C ILE A 65 -2.40 -3.24 -3.81
N LEU A 66 -2.89 -2.66 -4.91
CA LEU A 66 -4.08 -3.16 -5.62
C LEU A 66 -3.88 -4.63 -6.04
N ALA A 67 -2.72 -4.96 -6.63
CA ALA A 67 -2.39 -6.32 -7.01
C ALA A 67 -2.31 -7.27 -5.79
N ALA A 68 -1.70 -6.81 -4.69
CA ALA A 68 -1.58 -7.59 -3.47
C ALA A 68 -2.92 -7.89 -2.81
N LEU A 69 -3.92 -7.01 -2.95
CA LEU A 69 -5.27 -7.28 -2.42
C LEU A 69 -5.95 -8.43 -3.17
N ILE A 70 -5.81 -8.48 -4.50
CA ILE A 70 -6.46 -9.51 -5.33
C ILE A 70 -5.71 -10.83 -5.36
N TYR A 71 -4.40 -10.78 -5.54
CA TYR A 71 -3.59 -11.99 -5.75
C TYR A 71 -2.91 -12.47 -4.46
N GLN A 72 -3.01 -11.71 -3.36
CA GLN A 72 -2.32 -11.99 -2.09
C GLN A 72 -0.80 -12.16 -2.24
N GLU A 73 -0.22 -11.49 -3.23
CA GLU A 73 1.20 -11.58 -3.58
C GLU A 73 1.93 -10.26 -3.36
N GLY A 74 3.26 -10.34 -3.35
CA GLY A 74 4.15 -9.18 -3.27
C GLY A 74 4.82 -8.99 -1.91
N GLU A 75 5.96 -8.30 -1.96
CA GLU A 75 6.80 -8.00 -0.81
C GLU A 75 6.93 -6.49 -0.65
N PHE A 76 6.59 -5.97 0.52
CA PHE A 76 6.56 -4.54 0.80
C PHE A 76 7.58 -4.19 1.86
N ARG A 77 8.31 -3.10 1.68
CA ARG A 77 9.19 -2.59 2.72
C ARG A 77 8.33 -1.94 3.79
N ARG A 78 8.64 -2.18 5.06
CA ARG A 78 7.96 -1.48 6.16
C ARG A 78 8.05 0.05 6.05
N ALA A 79 9.16 0.55 5.50
CA ALA A 79 9.34 1.98 5.22
C ALA A 79 8.31 2.55 4.23
N GLU A 80 7.74 1.73 3.34
CA GLU A 80 6.67 2.17 2.42
C GLU A 80 5.39 2.55 3.18
N ILE A 81 5.13 1.97 4.34
CA ILE A 81 3.99 2.36 5.21
C ILE A 81 4.20 3.77 5.74
N ALA A 82 5.42 4.10 6.18
CA ALA A 82 5.74 5.43 6.70
C ALA A 82 5.76 6.50 5.60
N ALA A 83 5.98 6.10 4.35
CA ALA A 83 5.97 6.99 3.18
C ALA A 83 4.56 7.35 2.70
N LEU A 84 3.52 6.63 3.14
CA LEU A 84 2.13 6.98 2.85
C LEU A 84 1.72 8.20 3.67
N ASP A 85 1.36 9.28 2.96
CA ASP A 85 0.69 10.42 3.56
C ASP A 85 -0.73 10.02 4.06
N ALA A 86 -1.36 10.90 4.84
CA ALA A 86 -2.64 10.59 5.48
C ALA A 86 -3.77 10.29 4.48
N ASP A 87 -3.80 10.98 3.34
CA ASP A 87 -4.80 10.78 2.30
C ASP A 87 -4.56 9.45 1.57
N ALA A 88 -3.30 9.14 1.24
CA ALA A 88 -2.94 7.86 0.64
C ALA A 88 -3.18 6.67 1.57
N LEU A 89 -2.92 6.83 2.87
CA LEU A 89 -3.22 5.81 3.87
C LEU A 89 -4.73 5.61 3.97
N ALA A 90 -5.53 6.67 4.04
CA ALA A 90 -6.98 6.57 4.08
C ALA A 90 -7.55 5.86 2.84
N MET A 91 -7.01 6.16 1.66
CA MET A 91 -7.36 5.50 0.40
C MET A 91 -7.04 4.00 0.43
N VAL A 92 -5.82 3.62 0.87
CA VAL A 92 -5.43 2.21 0.99
C VAL A 92 -6.30 1.45 1.98
N ILE A 93 -6.65 2.06 3.12
CA ILE A 93 -7.56 1.43 4.08
C ILE A 93 -8.96 1.28 3.51
N SER A 94 -9.46 2.29 2.79
CA SER A 94 -10.76 2.23 2.12
C SER A 94 -10.78 1.14 1.04
N LEU A 95 -9.67 0.94 0.30
CA LEU A 95 -9.51 -0.17 -0.64
C LEU A 95 -9.55 -1.53 0.05
N MET A 96 -8.86 -1.67 1.19
CA MET A 96 -8.86 -2.90 1.98
C MET A 96 -10.26 -3.24 2.51
N ASP A 97 -11.00 -2.23 2.95
CA ASP A 97 -12.37 -2.38 3.42
C ASP A 97 -13.32 -2.76 2.27
N ALA A 98 -13.23 -2.04 1.15
CA ALA A 98 -14.00 -2.32 -0.06
C ALA A 98 -13.79 -3.74 -0.60
N HIS A 99 -12.54 -4.22 -0.59
CA HIS A 99 -12.18 -5.59 -0.97
C HIS A 99 -12.76 -6.62 0.01
N ALA A 100 -12.63 -6.40 1.33
CA ALA A 100 -13.16 -7.29 2.35
C ALA A 100 -14.69 -7.35 2.36
N ALA A 101 -15.35 -6.23 2.08
CA ALA A 101 -16.81 -6.12 1.97
C ALA A 101 -17.35 -6.66 0.62
N GLY A 102 -16.48 -6.94 -0.34
CA GLY A 102 -16.89 -7.42 -1.68
C GLY A 102 -17.70 -6.39 -2.47
N THR A 103 -17.45 -5.10 -2.22
CA THR A 103 -18.20 -3.98 -2.85
C THR A 103 -17.91 -3.81 -4.33
N SER A 104 -16.75 -4.27 -4.80
CA SER A 104 -16.40 -4.35 -6.22
C SER A 104 -16.07 -5.80 -6.58
N THR A 105 -16.46 -6.21 -7.78
CA THR A 105 -16.19 -7.54 -8.32
C THR A 105 -14.71 -7.73 -8.62
N ARG A 106 -14.25 -8.98 -8.63
CA ARG A 106 -12.86 -9.31 -9.00
C ARG A 106 -12.47 -8.75 -10.36
N ASP A 107 -13.39 -8.74 -11.33
CA ASP A 107 -13.16 -8.21 -12.68
C ASP A 107 -12.85 -6.71 -12.65
N GLU A 108 -13.63 -5.92 -11.89
CA GLU A 108 -13.40 -4.49 -11.71
C GLU A 108 -12.02 -4.21 -11.09
N TRP A 109 -11.60 -5.02 -10.11
CA TRP A 109 -10.27 -4.90 -9.53
C TRP A 109 -9.16 -5.25 -10.52
N VAL A 110 -9.33 -6.31 -11.32
CA VAL A 110 -8.36 -6.69 -12.35
C VAL A 110 -8.25 -5.59 -13.41
N CYS A 111 -9.38 -5.04 -13.86
CA CYS A 111 -9.43 -3.92 -14.79
C CYS A 111 -8.73 -2.68 -14.22
N ALA A 112 -8.95 -2.35 -12.95
CA ALA A 112 -8.27 -1.25 -12.27
C ALA A 112 -6.75 -1.44 -12.19
N ILE A 113 -6.28 -2.67 -11.91
CA ILE A 113 -4.85 -3.00 -11.90
C ILE A 113 -4.25 -2.85 -13.31
N ASP A 114 -4.95 -3.31 -14.34
CA ASP A 114 -4.50 -3.18 -15.73
C ASP A 114 -4.40 -1.72 -16.16
N ALA A 115 -5.43 -0.91 -15.90
CA ALA A 115 -5.43 0.52 -16.17
C ALA A 115 -4.28 1.25 -15.45
N ALA A 116 -4.06 0.93 -14.17
CA ALA A 116 -2.96 1.47 -13.39
C ALA A 116 -1.57 1.11 -13.96
N ARG A 117 -1.39 -0.15 -14.41
CA ARG A 117 -0.15 -0.60 -15.07
C ARG A 117 0.04 0.08 -16.41
N ALA A 118 -1.00 0.20 -17.23
CA ALA A 118 -0.97 0.86 -18.53
C ALA A 118 -0.56 2.34 -18.39
N ALA A 119 -1.13 3.06 -17.41
CA ALA A 119 -0.77 4.45 -17.13
C ALA A 119 0.72 4.61 -16.77
N GLN A 120 1.27 3.67 -15.99
CA GLN A 120 2.68 3.68 -15.60
C GLN A 120 3.65 3.33 -16.73
N LEU A 121 3.24 2.44 -17.63
CA LEU A 121 4.02 2.09 -18.82
C LEU A 121 4.07 3.27 -19.79
N GLY A 122 2.95 3.96 -20.00
CA GLY A 122 2.90 5.14 -20.87
C GLY A 122 3.69 6.35 -20.36
N ALA A 123 3.93 6.43 -19.05
CA ALA A 123 4.69 7.52 -18.42
C ALA A 123 6.20 7.30 -18.36
N GLY A 124 6.66 6.08 -18.64
CA GLY A 124 8.09 5.72 -18.67
C GLY A 124 8.69 5.67 -20.08
N GLY A 125 7.93 6.07 -21.10
CA GLY A 125 8.32 6.12 -22.51
C GLY A 125 8.88 7.47 -22.95
#